data_AF-A0A8H9CLC6-F1
#
_entry.id   AF-A0A8H9CLC6-F1
#
_cell.length_a   1.000
_cell.length_b   1.000
_cell.length_c   1.000
_cell.angle_alpha   90.00
_cell.angle_beta   90.00
_cell.angle_gamma   90.00
#
_symmetry.space_group_name_H-M   'P 1'
#
loop_
_entity.id
_entity.type
_entity.pdbx_description
1 polymer ?
#
loop_
_entity_poly.entity_id
_entity_poly.type
_entity_poly.pdbx_seq_one_letter_code
_entity_poly.pdbx_strand_id
1 'polypeptide(L)' 'MHREQPQANPIQTARKLRHLHLGAIIDAQGREIPITEQMILQACRQLEKDSQPRRRLFG' A
#
# COMPACT_ATOMS: atom_id res chain seq x y z
N MET A 1 -25.56 -11.88 -33.74
CA MET A 1 -25.42 -12.18 -32.29
C MET A 1 -24.46 -11.16 -31.68
N HIS A 2 -24.97 -10.01 -31.23
CA HIS A 2 -24.13 -8.99 -30.59
C HIS A 2 -23.79 -9.48 -29.18
N ARG A 3 -22.51 -9.75 -28.94
CA ARG A 3 -21.99 -10.16 -27.63
C ARG A 3 -21.92 -8.92 -26.76
N GLU A 4 -22.92 -8.69 -25.92
CA GLU A 4 -22.89 -7.66 -24.88
C GLU A 4 -21.70 -7.94 -23.96
N GLN A 5 -20.66 -7.12 -24.07
CA GLN A 5 -19.61 -7.07 -23.06
C GLN A 5 -20.23 -6.51 -21.77
N PRO A 6 -20.12 -7.21 -20.62
CA PRO A 6 -20.65 -6.69 -19.38
C PRO A 6 -19.87 -5.42 -19.03
N GLN A 7 -20.53 -4.27 -19.07
CA GLN A 7 -19.94 -3.00 -18.70
C GLN A 7 -19.59 -3.03 -17.21
N ALA A 8 -18.31 -3.19 -16.89
CA ALA A 8 -17.83 -3.22 -15.52
C ALA A 8 -18.07 -1.84 -14.87
N ASN A 9 -19.00 -1.78 -13.91
CA ASN A 9 -19.27 -0.56 -13.15
C ASN A 9 -18.01 -0.15 -12.35
N PRO A 10 -17.38 1.00 -12.65
CA PRO A 10 -16.12 1.41 -12.03
C PRO A 10 -16.18 1.50 -10.50
N ILE A 11 -17.36 1.84 -9.95
CA ILE A 11 -17.59 1.95 -8.51
C ILE A 11 -17.53 0.56 -7.85
N GLN A 12 -18.07 -0.46 -8.51
CA GLN A 12 -18.03 -1.84 -8.00
C GLN A 12 -16.62 -2.42 -8.08
N THR A 13 -15.91 -2.16 -9.19
CA THR A 13 -14.51 -2.57 -9.35
C THR A 13 -13.61 -1.96 -8.29
N ALA A 14 -13.74 -0.65 -8.03
CA ALA A 14 -12.99 0.03 -6.98
C ALA A 14 -13.29 -0.53 -5.58
N ARG A 15 -14.56 -0.83 -5.26
CA ARG A 15 -14.92 -1.48 -3.99
C ARG A 15 -14.33 -2.89 -3.86
N LYS A 16 -14.25 -3.65 -4.95
CA LYS A 16 -13.63 -4.99 -4.93
C LYS A 16 -12.11 -4.90 -4.73
N LEU A 17 -11.45 -3.96 -5.39
CA LEU A 17 -10.01 -3.74 -5.25
C LEU A 17 -9.61 -3.28 -3.85
N ARG A 18 -10.46 -2.49 -3.16
CA ARG A 18 -10.22 -2.09 -1.76
C ARG A 18 -10.11 -3.25 -0.77
N HIS A 19 -10.66 -4.41 -1.10
CA HIS A 19 -10.59 -5.61 -0.25
C HIS A 19 -9.57 -6.64 -0.76
N LEU A 20 -9.00 -6.43 -1.95
CA LEU A 20 -7.93 -7.28 -2.45
C LEU A 20 -6.60 -6.79 -1.87
N HIS A 21 -5.98 -7.61 -1.04
CA HIS A 21 -4.59 -7.42 -0.67
C HIS A 21 -3.72 -7.80 -1.87
N LEU A 22 -3.17 -6.79 -2.56
CA LEU A 22 -2.36 -6.98 -3.79
C LEU A 22 -0.89 -7.34 -3.50
N GLY A 23 -0.52 -7.43 -2.22
CA GLY A 23 0.82 -7.81 -1.77
C GLY A 23 0.87 -8.02 -0.25
N ALA A 24 1.90 -8.73 0.20
CA ALA A 24 2.13 -9.05 1.61
C ALA A 24 3.62 -8.95 1.96
N ILE A 25 3.91 -8.74 3.24
CA ILE A 25 5.25 -8.88 3.83
C ILE A 25 5.31 -10.22 4.53
N ILE A 26 6.41 -10.95 4.35
CA ILE A 26 6.67 -12.20 5.08
C ILE A 26 7.30 -11.84 6.43
N ASP A 27 6.66 -12.23 7.53
CA ASP A 27 7.20 -12.00 8.88
C ASP A 27 8.27 -13.04 9.27
N ALA A 28 8.89 -12.86 10.44
CA ALA A 28 9.94 -13.76 10.92
C ALA A 28 9.46 -15.21 11.19
N GLN A 29 8.15 -15.45 11.31
CA GLN A 29 7.57 -16.79 11.42
C GLN A 29 7.20 -17.37 10.04
N GLY A 30 7.46 -16.65 8.95
CA GLY A 30 7.12 -17.06 7.59
C GLY A 30 5.65 -16.80 7.21
N ARG A 31 4.91 -16.01 7.99
CA ARG A 31 3.51 -15.70 7.68
C ARG A 31 3.42 -14.53 6.72
N GLU A 32 2.50 -14.61 5.76
CA GLU A 32 2.15 -13.51 4.87
C GLU A 32 1.24 -12.51 5.61
N ILE A 33 1.76 -11.31 5.85
CA ILE A 33 1.04 -10.19 6.45
C ILE A 33 0.65 -9.23 5.33
N PRO A 34 -0.66 -9.06 5.04
CA PRO A 34 -1.11 -8.13 4.02
C PRO A 34 -0.56 -6.71 4.22
N ILE A 35 -0.10 -6.08 3.14
CA ILE A 35 0.32 -4.68 3.19
C ILE A 35 -0.92 -3.80 3.35
N THR A 36 -0.97 -3.03 4.44
CA THR A 36 -2.07 -2.11 4.74
C THR A 36 -1.67 -0.66 4.50
N GLU A 37 -2.66 0.23 4.35
CA GLU A 37 -2.43 1.67 4.26
C GLU A 37 -1.65 2.21 5.47
N GLN A 38 -1.96 1.72 6.68
CA GLN A 38 -1.26 2.13 7.89
C GLN A 38 0.24 1.85 7.80
N MET A 39 0.63 0.69 7.27
CA MET A 39 2.02 0.30 7.11
C MET A 39 2.74 1.22 6.11
N ILE A 40 2.09 1.55 4.99
CA ILE A 40 2.61 2.49 3.99
C ILE A 40 2.83 3.86 4.62
N LEU A 41 1.83 4.40 5.32
CA LEU A 41 1.92 5.70 5.98
C LEU A 41 3.01 5.72 7.07
N GLN A 42 3.20 4.63 7.82
CA GLN A 42 4.27 4.51 8.80
C GLN A 42 5.64 4.55 8.11
N ALA A 43 5.83 3.82 7.01
CA ALA A 43 7.07 3.83 6.24
C ALA A 43 7.39 5.22 5.68
N CYS A 44 6.41 5.91 5.08
CA CYS A 44 6.60 7.28 4.59
C CYS A 44 7.07 8.24 5.70
N ARG A 45 6.40 8.22 6.86
CA ARG A 45 6.79 9.06 8.01
C ARG A 45 8.20 8.75 8.52
N GLN A 46 8.62 7.48 8.47
CA GLN A 46 9.97 7.10 8.90
C GLN A 46 11.02 7.64 7.93
N LEU A 47 10.78 7.49 6.62
CA LEU A 47 11.65 8.03 5.58
C LEU A 47 11.78 9.56 5.66
N GLU A 48 10.70 10.27 5.96
CA GLU A 48 10.71 11.72 6.18
C GLU A 48 11.56 12.12 7.38
N LYS A 49 11.53 11.35 8.47
CA LYS A 49 12.38 11.60 9.65
C LYS A 49 13.85 11.34 9.35
N ASP A 50 14.15 10.25 8.66
CA ASP A 50 15.52 9.83 8.35
C ASP A 50 16.20 10.74 7.32
N SER A 51 15.40 11.34 6.43
CA SER A 51 15.86 12.31 5.44
C SER A 51 16.02 13.73 5.98
N GLN A 52 15.61 14.01 7.23
CA GLN A 52 15.91 15.31 7.83
C GLN A 52 17.42 15.47 7.94
N PRO A 53 18.00 16.54 7.40
CA PRO A 53 19.42 16.79 7.59
C PRO A 53 19.67 16.82 9.08
N ARG A 54 20.48 15.88 9.59
CA ARG A 54 21.11 16.04 10.90
C ARG A 54 21.72 17.41 10.84
N ARG A 55 21.13 18.39 11.55
CA ARG A 55 21.71 19.71 11.71
C ARG A 55 23.13 19.44 12.18
N ARG A 56 24.09 19.57 11.25
CA ARG A 56 25.51 19.48 11.57
C ARG A 56 25.69 20.68 12.47
N LEU A 57 25.63 20.43 13.77
CA LEU A 57 26.11 21.37 14.77
C LEU A 57 27.56 21.59 14.37
N PHE A 58 27.80 22.77 13.78
CA PHE A 58 29.13 23.26 13.52
C PHE A 58 29.90 23.20 14.83
N GLY A 59 31.04 22.50 14.80
CA GLY A 59 32.09 22.49 15.79
C GLY A 59 33.40 22.37 15.04
#